data_AF-A0A8T1TTF4-F1
#
_entry.id   AF-A0A8T1TTF4-F1
#
_cell.length_a   1.000
_cell.length_b   1.000
_cell.length_c   1.000
_cell.angle_alpha   90.00
_cell.angle_beta   90.00
_cell.angle_gamma   90.00
#
_symmetry.space_group_name_H-M   'P 1'
#
loop_
_entity.id
_entity.type
_entity.pdbx_description
1 polymer ?
#
loop_
_entity_poly.entity_id
_entity_poly.type
_entity_poly.pdbx_seq_one_letter_code
_entity_poly.pdbx_strand_id
1 'polypeptide(L)'
;RLKSKDATVIKRARNSLANTCTRIPFSPAQCPILALTVHLFSCPERTVTGKQQLFIGTDIKNRFGRTFHRVIAALNEEETCILGCNPDDTDTQSLRKDSGYYVLGQVYGPTIVSVYLRMDQSLGKLKDPYIHFAEGANQLCGRIIAGLPFNSERFAVLPPHFHPGLCEKMTINYWN
;
A
#
# COMPACT_ATOMS: atom_id res chain seq x y z
N ARG A 1 6.56 10.24 28.34
CA ARG A 1 6.87 8.79 28.34
C ARG A 1 5.91 8.11 27.34
N LEU A 2 6.25 8.14 26.05
CA LEU A 2 5.44 7.52 24.99
C LEU A 2 5.43 6.00 25.23
N LYS A 3 4.23 5.42 25.36
CA LYS A 3 4.04 4.00 25.67
C LYS A 3 4.72 3.16 24.58
N SER A 4 5.53 2.17 24.97
CA SER A 4 6.40 1.39 24.07
C SER A 4 5.67 0.69 22.90
N LYS A 5 4.34 0.51 23.01
CA LYS A 5 3.48 -0.03 21.95
C LYS A 5 3.42 0.90 20.73
N ASP A 6 3.26 2.21 20.92
CA ASP A 6 3.16 3.18 19.81
C ASP A 6 4.50 3.31 19.07
N ALA A 7 5.61 3.28 19.81
CA ALA A 7 6.95 3.30 19.23
C ALA A 7 7.26 2.05 18.38
N THR A 8 6.72 0.90 18.77
CA THR A 8 6.89 -0.38 18.05
C THR A 8 6.06 -0.41 16.77
N VAL A 9 4.82 0.10 16.82
CA VAL A 9 3.94 0.25 15.64
C VAL A 9 4.55 1.25 14.65
N ILE A 10 5.07 2.38 15.13
CA ILE A 10 5.72 3.38 14.28
C ILE A 10 7.01 2.83 13.66
N LYS A 11 7.85 2.08 14.39
CA LYS A 11 9.04 1.42 13.82
C LYS A 11 8.68 0.36 12.78
N ARG A 12 7.62 -0.44 13.01
CA ARG A 12 7.10 -1.40 12.02
C ARG A 12 6.59 -0.70 10.76
N ALA A 13 5.83 0.38 10.92
CA ALA A 13 5.32 1.17 9.79
C ALA A 13 6.44 1.83 8.98
N ARG A 14 7.51 2.31 9.64
CA ARG A 14 8.65 2.96 8.98
C ARG A 14 9.49 1.98 8.16
N ASN A 15 9.73 0.78 8.67
CA ASN A 15 10.44 -0.28 7.93
C ASN A 15 9.55 -0.92 6.83
N SER A 16 8.23 -0.92 7.02
CA SER A 16 7.28 -1.33 5.99
C SER A 16 7.24 -0.31 4.84
N LEU A 17 7.01 0.98 5.10
CA LEU A 17 6.84 1.97 4.03
C LEU A 17 8.06 2.17 3.13
N ALA A 18 9.28 2.05 3.67
CA ALA A 18 10.51 2.19 2.88
C ALA A 18 10.72 1.06 1.86
N ASN A 19 10.16 -0.13 2.11
CA ASN A 19 10.52 -1.36 1.39
C ASN A 19 9.34 -2.09 0.70
N THR A 20 8.09 -1.60 0.82
CA THR A 20 6.88 -2.45 0.61
C THR A 20 5.98 -2.04 -0.56
N CYS A 21 6.14 -0.83 -1.12
CA CYS A 21 5.40 -0.38 -2.30
C CYS A 21 6.40 0.02 -3.39
N THR A 22 6.82 -0.95 -4.19
CA THR A 22 7.58 -0.68 -5.41
C THR A 22 6.70 0.12 -6.34
N ARG A 23 6.95 1.43 -6.36
CA ARG A 23 6.41 2.43 -7.28
C ARG A 23 6.38 1.82 -8.69
N ILE A 24 5.19 1.60 -9.24
CA ILE A 24 5.01 1.05 -10.60
C ILE A 24 5.55 2.11 -11.56
N PRO A 25 6.71 1.91 -12.21
CA PRO A 25 7.24 2.93 -13.11
C PRO A 25 6.41 3.05 -14.40
N PHE A 26 5.67 1.98 -14.74
CA PHE A 26 4.93 1.85 -15.98
C PHE A 26 3.56 2.54 -15.97
N SER A 27 2.98 2.76 -14.79
CA SER A 27 1.68 3.43 -14.64
C SER A 27 1.69 4.29 -13.36
N PRO A 28 2.15 5.55 -13.44
CA PRO A 28 2.24 6.41 -12.26
C PRO A 28 0.88 6.66 -11.62
N ALA A 29 -0.20 6.68 -12.41
CA ALA A 29 -1.57 6.89 -11.94
C ALA A 29 -2.05 5.83 -10.93
N GLN A 30 -1.50 4.61 -11.00
CA GLN A 30 -1.86 3.50 -10.11
C GLN A 30 -0.98 3.42 -8.85
N CYS A 31 0.03 4.29 -8.72
CA CYS A 31 0.96 4.24 -7.61
C CYS A 31 0.35 4.89 -6.34
N PRO A 32 0.08 4.12 -5.26
CA PRO A 32 -0.55 4.67 -4.06
C PRO A 32 0.36 5.67 -3.34
N ILE A 33 1.69 5.51 -3.42
CA ILE A 33 2.65 6.45 -2.83
C ILE A 33 2.63 7.79 -3.58
N LEU A 34 2.55 7.76 -4.90
CA LEU A 34 2.43 8.99 -5.69
C LEU A 34 1.08 9.67 -5.44
N ALA A 35 -0.01 8.92 -5.47
CA ALA A 35 -1.35 9.44 -5.19
C ALA A 35 -1.43 10.06 -3.78
N LEU A 36 -0.86 9.41 -2.78
CA LEU A 36 -0.75 9.96 -1.42
C LEU A 36 0.06 11.24 -1.43
N THR A 37 1.23 11.24 -2.08
CA THR A 37 2.12 12.42 -2.14
C THR A 37 1.43 13.63 -2.78
N VAL A 38 0.73 13.43 -3.91
CA VAL A 38 -0.08 14.48 -4.55
C VAL A 38 -1.17 14.96 -3.61
N HIS A 39 -1.90 14.05 -2.95
CA HIS A 39 -2.91 14.42 -1.95
C HIS A 39 -2.30 15.24 -0.80
N LEU A 40 -1.09 14.88 -0.33
CA LEU A 40 -0.43 15.62 0.74
C LEU A 40 -0.08 17.05 0.32
N PHE A 41 0.33 17.26 -0.94
CA PHE A 41 0.68 18.59 -1.46
C PHE A 41 -0.52 19.43 -1.86
N SER A 42 -1.59 18.81 -2.32
CA SER A 42 -2.82 19.51 -2.69
C SER A 42 -3.68 19.93 -1.48
N CYS A 43 -3.36 19.45 -0.26
CA CYS A 43 -4.06 19.81 0.97
C CYS A 43 -3.14 20.62 1.92
N PRO A 44 -3.04 21.96 1.75
CA PRO A 44 -2.11 22.82 2.49
C PRO A 44 -2.55 23.15 3.92
N GLU A 45 -3.77 22.79 4.34
CA GLU A 45 -4.27 23.06 5.69
C GLU A 45 -3.63 22.15 6.74
N ARG A 46 -2.32 22.33 6.96
CA ARG A 46 -1.59 21.64 7.99
C ARG A 46 -1.15 22.55 9.11
N THR A 47 -1.82 22.42 10.26
CA THR A 47 -1.38 23.11 11.47
C THR A 47 -0.04 22.54 11.92
N VAL A 48 0.95 23.43 12.05
CA VAL A 48 2.35 23.15 12.39
C VAL A 48 2.50 22.43 13.75
N THR A 49 1.47 22.48 14.61
CA THR A 49 1.56 22.13 16.03
C THR A 49 0.61 21.01 16.50
N GLY A 50 -0.02 20.26 15.59
CA GLY A 50 -1.04 19.25 15.95
C GLY A 50 -0.88 17.87 15.31
N LYS A 51 -1.49 16.85 15.94
CA LYS A 51 -1.75 15.54 15.30
C LYS A 51 -2.90 15.72 14.31
N GLN A 52 -2.59 15.83 13.02
CA GLN A 52 -3.62 15.89 11.98
C GLN A 52 -3.87 14.53 11.32
N GLN A 53 -5.10 14.33 10.89
CA GLN A 53 -5.51 13.15 10.12
C GLN A 53 -5.06 13.30 8.66
N LEU A 54 -4.58 12.21 8.04
CA LEU A 54 -4.20 12.18 6.62
C LEU A 54 -5.39 12.47 5.69
N PHE A 55 -6.58 12.04 6.10
CA PHE A 55 -7.83 12.32 5.42
C PHE A 55 -8.73 13.12 6.35
N ILE A 56 -9.02 14.36 5.96
CA ILE A 56 -9.86 15.29 6.74
C ILE A 56 -11.28 14.73 6.85
N GLY A 57 -11.93 14.86 8.00
CA GLY A 57 -13.33 14.52 8.21
C GLY A 57 -13.57 13.38 9.21
N THR A 58 -14.83 13.23 9.62
CA THR A 58 -15.27 12.15 10.53
C THR A 58 -15.66 10.90 9.74
N ASP A 59 -15.80 9.76 10.43
CA ASP A 59 -16.33 8.51 9.86
C ASP A 59 -15.57 8.00 8.61
N ILE A 60 -14.23 8.00 8.71
CA ILE A 60 -13.33 7.66 7.61
C ILE A 60 -13.63 6.26 7.03
N LYS A 61 -13.99 5.29 7.89
CA LYS A 61 -14.26 3.91 7.48
C LYS A 61 -15.49 3.83 6.56
N ASN A 62 -16.64 4.36 6.99
CA ASN A 62 -17.85 4.27 6.17
C ASN A 62 -17.76 5.19 4.96
N ARG A 63 -17.03 6.31 5.05
CA ARG A 63 -16.78 7.16 3.88
C ARG A 63 -15.97 6.44 2.82
N PHE A 64 -14.92 5.71 3.21
CA PHE A 64 -14.16 4.89 2.27
C PHE A 64 -15.08 3.84 1.62
N GLY A 65 -15.85 3.10 2.42
CA GLY A 65 -16.79 2.09 1.90
C GLY A 65 -17.79 2.69 0.89
N ARG A 66 -18.43 3.83 1.23
CA ARG A 66 -19.34 4.53 0.31
C ARG A 66 -18.66 4.99 -0.98
N THR A 67 -17.44 5.51 -0.87
CA THR A 67 -16.66 5.94 -2.04
C THR A 67 -16.28 4.75 -2.91
N PHE A 68 -15.90 3.64 -2.29
CA PHE A 68 -15.54 2.39 -2.95
C PHE A 68 -16.73 1.79 -3.70
N HIS A 69 -17.90 1.66 -3.07
CA HIS A 69 -19.11 1.18 -3.76
C HIS A 69 -19.52 2.11 -4.91
N ARG A 70 -19.33 3.44 -4.78
CA ARG A 70 -19.58 4.37 -5.89
C ARG A 70 -18.64 4.14 -7.07
N VAL A 71 -17.38 3.79 -6.82
CA VAL A 71 -16.42 3.45 -7.89
C VAL A 71 -16.81 2.15 -8.55
N ILE A 72 -17.15 1.11 -7.77
CA ILE A 72 -17.62 -0.18 -8.31
C ILE A 72 -18.88 -0.01 -9.15
N ALA A 73 -19.86 0.75 -8.67
CA ALA A 73 -21.11 1.00 -9.39
C ALA A 73 -20.93 1.82 -10.67
N ALA A 74 -19.79 2.48 -10.83
CA ALA A 74 -19.45 3.26 -12.03
C ALA A 74 -18.62 2.47 -13.06
N LEU A 75 -18.28 1.21 -12.78
CA LEU A 75 -17.54 0.35 -13.70
C LEU A 75 -18.44 -0.09 -14.87
N ASN A 76 -17.84 -0.21 -16.05
CA ASN A 76 -18.52 -0.76 -17.23
C ASN A 76 -18.68 -2.29 -17.13
N GLU A 77 -19.51 -2.88 -17.99
CA GLU A 77 -19.68 -4.34 -18.05
C GLU A 77 -18.37 -5.08 -18.32
N GLU A 78 -17.52 -4.55 -19.20
CA GLU A 78 -16.19 -5.10 -19.50
C GLU A 78 -15.27 -5.09 -18.28
N GLU A 79 -15.25 -3.98 -17.53
CA GLU A 79 -14.43 -3.84 -16.32
C GLU A 79 -14.93 -4.73 -15.19
N THR A 80 -16.26 -4.88 -15.09
CA THR A 80 -16.90 -5.80 -14.14
C THR A 80 -16.57 -7.26 -14.48
N CYS A 81 -16.52 -7.60 -15.78
CA CYS A 81 -16.09 -8.91 -16.25
C CYS A 81 -14.62 -9.19 -15.88
N ILE A 82 -13.74 -8.18 -16.03
CA ILE A 82 -12.33 -8.29 -15.60
C ILE A 82 -12.21 -8.48 -14.08
N LEU A 83 -13.05 -7.81 -13.30
CA LEU A 83 -13.08 -7.94 -11.84
C LEU A 83 -13.46 -9.37 -11.40
N GLY A 84 -14.33 -10.03 -12.17
CA GLY A 84 -14.68 -11.44 -11.99
C GLY A 84 -15.50 -11.72 -10.72
N CYS A 85 -16.02 -10.68 -10.07
CA CYS A 85 -16.88 -10.78 -8.90
C CYS A 85 -18.14 -9.92 -9.05
N ASN A 86 -19.20 -10.29 -8.34
CA ASN A 86 -20.40 -9.48 -8.28
C ASN A 86 -20.09 -8.19 -7.50
N PRO A 87 -20.42 -6.99 -8.03
CA PRO A 87 -20.24 -5.72 -7.32
C PRO A 87 -20.85 -5.69 -5.92
N ASP A 88 -21.94 -6.43 -5.69
CA ASP A 88 -22.62 -6.49 -4.39
C ASP A 88 -21.87 -7.32 -3.34
N ASP A 89 -21.03 -8.27 -3.77
CA ASP A 89 -20.27 -9.15 -2.89
C ASP A 89 -18.90 -8.56 -2.48
N THR A 90 -18.55 -7.39 -3.03
CA THR A 90 -17.24 -6.78 -2.83
C THR A 90 -17.27 -5.79 -1.66
N ASP A 91 -16.57 -6.13 -0.58
CA ASP A 91 -16.48 -5.28 0.61
C ASP A 91 -15.07 -4.68 0.80
N THR A 92 -14.97 -3.61 1.61
CA THR A 92 -13.69 -2.95 1.88
C THR A 92 -12.66 -3.86 2.57
N GLN A 93 -13.11 -4.82 3.38
CA GLN A 93 -12.25 -5.76 4.08
C GLN A 93 -11.75 -6.88 3.15
N SER A 94 -12.51 -7.22 2.12
CA SER A 94 -12.18 -8.21 1.11
C SER A 94 -10.92 -7.75 0.38
N LEU A 95 -10.80 -6.47 -0.01
CA LEU A 95 -9.59 -5.91 -0.65
C LEU A 95 -8.26 -6.33 0.02
N ARG A 96 -8.20 -6.28 1.36
CA ARG A 96 -7.00 -6.68 2.12
C ARG A 96 -6.78 -8.20 2.07
N LYS A 97 -7.86 -9.00 2.14
CA LYS A 97 -7.77 -10.47 2.11
C LYS A 97 -7.46 -10.97 0.69
N ASP A 98 -8.17 -10.42 -0.29
CA ASP A 98 -8.11 -10.77 -1.70
C ASP A 98 -6.70 -10.50 -2.25
N SER A 99 -6.08 -9.38 -1.88
CA SER A 99 -4.67 -9.11 -2.23
C SER A 99 -3.71 -10.15 -1.65
N GLY A 100 -3.97 -10.66 -0.45
CA GLY A 100 -3.20 -11.78 0.12
C GLY A 100 -3.40 -13.08 -0.64
N TYR A 101 -4.65 -13.44 -0.95
CA TYR A 101 -4.97 -14.64 -1.72
C TYR A 101 -4.41 -14.57 -3.14
N TYR A 102 -4.42 -13.40 -3.78
CA TYR A 102 -3.83 -13.17 -5.08
C TYR A 102 -2.32 -13.49 -5.10
N VAL A 103 -1.60 -13.09 -4.04
CA VAL A 103 -0.18 -13.43 -3.88
C VAL A 103 0.00 -14.92 -3.63
N LEU A 104 -0.84 -15.53 -2.79
CA LEU A 104 -0.78 -16.96 -2.48
C LEU A 104 -1.05 -17.84 -3.71
N GLY A 105 -1.84 -17.34 -4.66
CA GLY A 105 -2.13 -18.03 -5.93
C GLY A 105 -0.98 -18.03 -6.94
N GLN A 106 0.11 -17.28 -6.70
CA GLN A 106 1.24 -17.24 -7.62
C GLN A 106 2.09 -18.51 -7.53
N VAL A 107 2.30 -19.17 -8.68
CA VAL A 107 3.22 -20.32 -8.80
C VAL A 107 4.64 -19.82 -8.57
N TYR A 108 5.40 -20.44 -7.66
CA TYR A 108 6.70 -19.96 -7.15
C TYR A 108 6.65 -18.64 -6.36
N GLY A 109 5.47 -18.29 -5.85
CA GLY A 109 5.27 -17.10 -5.02
C GLY A 109 5.96 -17.17 -3.64
N PRO A 110 5.80 -16.10 -2.83
CA PRO A 110 6.35 -16.03 -1.48
C PRO A 110 5.71 -17.08 -0.56
N THR A 111 6.42 -17.44 0.52
CA THR A 111 5.88 -18.37 1.52
C THR A 111 4.58 -17.84 2.14
N ILE A 112 3.68 -18.75 2.52
CA ILE A 112 2.40 -18.40 3.16
C ILE A 112 2.63 -17.50 4.39
N VAL A 113 3.67 -17.80 5.16
CA VAL A 113 4.05 -17.05 6.36
C VAL A 113 4.40 -15.60 6.03
N SER A 114 5.18 -15.37 4.98
CA SER A 114 5.50 -14.00 4.53
C SER A 114 4.27 -13.22 4.07
N VAL A 115 3.29 -13.88 3.45
CA VAL A 115 2.02 -13.22 3.07
C VAL A 115 1.18 -12.87 4.30
N TYR A 116 1.06 -13.78 5.26
CA TYR A 116 0.33 -13.54 6.51
C TYR A 116 0.94 -12.40 7.32
N LEU A 117 2.27 -12.37 7.44
CA LEU A 117 2.98 -11.26 8.07
C LEU A 117 2.66 -9.94 7.33
N ARG A 118 2.66 -9.92 5.99
CA ARG A 118 2.32 -8.72 5.21
C ARG A 118 0.88 -8.25 5.39
N MET A 119 -0.05 -9.20 5.49
CA MET A 119 -1.46 -8.90 5.77
C MET A 119 -1.71 -8.45 7.21
N ASP A 120 -0.68 -8.42 8.06
CA ASP A 120 -0.77 -8.19 9.51
C ASP A 120 -1.69 -9.24 10.18
N GLN A 121 -1.61 -10.48 9.71
CA GLN A 121 -2.33 -11.61 10.25
C GLN A 121 -1.44 -12.36 11.25
N SER A 122 -1.95 -12.57 12.48
CA SER A 122 -1.25 -13.35 13.51
C SER A 122 -1.07 -14.81 13.06
N LEU A 123 0.11 -15.35 13.31
CA LEU A 123 0.48 -16.75 13.09
C LEU A 123 0.17 -17.62 14.32
N GLY A 124 -0.44 -17.02 15.34
CA GLY A 124 -0.75 -17.63 16.63
C GLY A 124 0.31 -17.36 17.69
N LYS A 125 -0.08 -17.51 18.96
CA LYS A 125 0.72 -17.15 20.14
C LYS A 125 2.11 -17.78 20.18
N LEU A 126 2.24 -19.00 19.66
CA LEU A 126 3.50 -19.75 19.70
C LEU A 126 4.49 -19.30 18.62
N LYS A 127 4.01 -18.89 17.44
CA LYS A 127 4.85 -18.63 16.25
C LYS A 127 5.21 -17.16 16.10
N ASP A 128 4.31 -16.25 16.50
CA ASP A 128 4.52 -14.80 16.46
C ASP A 128 5.83 -14.31 17.10
N PRO A 129 6.35 -14.87 18.21
CA PRO A 129 7.60 -14.38 18.79
C PRO A 129 8.86 -14.82 18.04
N TYR A 130 8.80 -15.85 17.19
CA TYR A 130 9.99 -16.42 16.53
C TYR A 130 10.06 -16.10 15.03
N ILE A 131 8.92 -15.83 14.41
CA ILE A 131 8.84 -15.58 12.98
C ILE A 131 8.72 -14.08 12.73
N HIS A 132 9.71 -13.54 12.02
CA HIS A 132 9.81 -12.12 11.74
C HIS A 132 9.78 -11.83 10.24
N PHE A 133 9.56 -10.55 9.91
CA PHE A 133 9.56 -10.07 8.55
C PHE A 133 10.92 -10.33 7.89
N ALA A 134 10.90 -11.07 6.78
CA ALA A 134 12.04 -11.19 5.88
C ALA A 134 11.93 -10.12 4.77
N GLU A 135 12.96 -9.30 4.62
CA GLU A 135 12.93 -8.16 3.70
C GLU A 135 12.72 -8.59 2.24
N GLY A 136 13.43 -9.62 1.77
CA GLY A 136 13.30 -10.12 0.39
C GLY A 136 11.91 -10.66 0.08
N ALA A 137 11.32 -11.45 0.98
CA ALA A 137 9.96 -11.96 0.81
C ALA A 137 8.94 -10.82 0.83
N ASN A 138 9.15 -9.80 1.66
CA ASN A 138 8.30 -8.61 1.66
C ASN A 138 8.48 -7.76 0.39
N GLN A 139 9.66 -7.65 -0.20
CA GLN A 139 9.77 -6.98 -1.49
C GLN A 139 9.02 -7.75 -2.58
N LEU A 140 9.13 -9.10 -2.57
CA LEU A 140 8.44 -9.98 -3.51
C LEU A 140 6.92 -9.82 -3.48
N CYS A 141 6.26 -9.96 -2.31
CA CYS A 141 4.80 -9.78 -2.31
C CYS A 141 4.38 -8.35 -2.65
N GLY A 142 5.23 -7.35 -2.43
CA GLY A 142 4.90 -5.95 -2.72
C GLY A 142 4.84 -5.68 -4.20
N ARG A 143 5.81 -6.22 -4.92
CA ARG A 143 5.86 -6.18 -6.38
C ARG A 143 4.66 -6.92 -6.99
N ILE A 144 4.30 -8.09 -6.46
CA ILE A 144 3.12 -8.86 -6.91
C ILE A 144 1.83 -8.07 -6.66
N ILE A 145 1.62 -7.54 -5.45
CA ILE A 145 0.41 -6.75 -5.12
C ILE A 145 0.34 -5.45 -5.93
N ALA A 146 1.48 -4.86 -6.26
CA ALA A 146 1.57 -3.72 -7.16
C ALA A 146 1.26 -4.07 -8.63
N GLY A 147 0.91 -5.31 -8.95
CA GLY A 147 0.54 -5.74 -10.30
C GLY A 147 1.74 -5.85 -11.25
N LEU A 148 2.98 -5.96 -10.75
CA LEU A 148 4.13 -6.20 -11.61
C LEU A 148 4.09 -7.63 -12.16
N PRO A 149 4.41 -7.84 -13.45
CA PRO A 149 4.34 -9.15 -14.08
C PRO A 149 5.39 -10.10 -13.49
N PHE A 150 4.97 -11.06 -12.67
CA PHE A 150 5.86 -11.97 -11.93
C PHE A 150 6.84 -12.75 -12.82
N ASN A 151 6.39 -13.18 -14.00
CA ASN A 151 7.17 -13.98 -14.95
C ASN A 151 7.97 -13.15 -15.97
N SER A 152 8.17 -11.86 -15.73
CA SER A 152 8.87 -10.96 -16.67
C SER A 152 10.06 -10.29 -15.99
N GLU A 153 11.09 -9.96 -16.76
CA GLU A 153 12.21 -9.10 -16.33
C GLU A 153 11.75 -7.76 -15.74
N ARG A 154 10.57 -7.27 -16.17
CA ARG A 154 9.95 -6.04 -15.65
C ARG A 154 9.58 -6.15 -14.17
N PHE A 155 9.53 -7.36 -13.61
CA PHE A 155 9.34 -7.58 -12.19
C PHE A 155 10.47 -6.98 -11.35
N ALA A 156 11.72 -7.05 -11.84
CA ALA A 156 12.91 -6.62 -11.12
C ALA A 156 13.23 -5.13 -11.31
N VAL A 157 12.32 -4.35 -11.92
CA VAL A 157 12.57 -2.94 -12.23
C VAL A 157 12.89 -2.14 -10.97
N LEU A 158 13.85 -1.22 -11.09
CA LEU A 158 14.21 -0.31 -10.00
C LEU A 158 13.09 0.73 -9.78
N PRO A 159 12.89 1.18 -8.54
CA PRO A 159 12.02 2.31 -8.28
C PRO A 159 12.47 3.55 -9.08
N PRO A 160 11.54 4.43 -9.51
CA PRO A 160 11.89 5.70 -10.11
C PRO A 160 12.75 6.56 -9.19
N HIS A 161 13.97 6.85 -9.64
CA HIS A 161 14.91 7.76 -9.00
C HIS A 161 14.76 9.16 -9.59
N PHE A 162 14.65 10.17 -8.74
CA PHE A 162 14.69 11.56 -9.18
C PHE A 162 16.14 12.01 -9.34
N HIS A 163 16.41 12.79 -10.39
CA HIS A 163 17.73 13.35 -10.61
C HIS A 163 18.09 14.33 -9.46
N PRO A 164 19.31 14.27 -8.89
CA PRO A 164 19.69 15.10 -7.74
C PRO A 164 19.45 16.60 -7.97
N GLY A 165 19.81 17.11 -9.14
CA GLY A 165 19.59 18.53 -9.49
C GLY A 165 18.11 18.94 -9.60
N LEU A 166 17.18 17.99 -9.80
CA LEU A 166 15.74 18.28 -9.71
C LEU A 166 15.29 18.37 -8.26
N CYS A 167 15.79 17.47 -7.40
CA CYS A 167 15.51 17.51 -5.96
C CYS A 167 15.98 18.84 -5.34
N GLU A 168 17.19 19.29 -5.68
CA GLU A 168 17.72 20.59 -5.23
C GLU A 168 16.83 21.77 -5.66
N LYS A 169 16.41 21.80 -6.93
CA LYS A 169 15.47 22.82 -7.44
C LYS A 169 14.12 22.76 -6.72
N MET A 170 13.59 21.57 -6.46
CA MET A 170 12.34 21.41 -5.71
C MET A 170 12.46 21.92 -4.28
N THR A 171 13.59 21.65 -3.61
CA THR A 171 13.85 22.14 -2.27
C THR A 171 13.93 23.67 -2.23
N ILE A 172 14.67 24.27 -3.15
CA ILE A 172 14.84 25.73 -3.21
C ILE A 172 13.53 26.46 -3.50
N ASN A 173 12.74 25.97 -4.46
CA ASN A 173 11.57 26.68 -4.99
C ASN A 173 10.28 26.48 -4.18
N TYR A 174 10.16 25.38 -3.43
CA TYR A 174 8.88 25.01 -2.80
C TYR A 174 8.98 24.70 -1.30
N TRP A 175 10.19 24.50 -0.74
CA TRP A 175 10.39 24.06 0.66
C TRP A 175 11.05 25.12 1.56
N ASN A 176 11.38 26.30 1.01
CA ASN A 176 11.78 27.48 1.79
C ASN A 176 10.57 28.33 2.16
#